data_AF-A0A1W9QG82-F1
#
_entry.id   AF-A0A1W9QG82-F1
#
_cell.length_a   1.000
_cell.length_b   1.000
_cell.length_c   1.000
_cell.angle_alpha   90.00
_cell.angle_beta   90.00
_cell.angle_gamma   90.00
#
_symmetry.space_group_name_H-M   'P 1'
#
loop_
_entity.id
_entity.type
_entity.pdbx_description
1 polymer ?
#
loop_
_entity_poly.entity_id
_entity_poly.type
_entity_poly.pdbx_seq_one_letter_code
_entity_poly.pdbx_strand_id
1 'polypeptide(L)'
;MAVRPSFLTTFEQAKACASAVLAWRSKGAWTFFLSMALSGPCLAEEPKRGAGHEGQLSDRAELDRIIDIYHSGQYEACVAQLEPRLSEEREERFTDIFVIERGQLYMASCALLAGDQKRAREVLVTALEKNPLMAPPDSLTFPPPVVTLFLEVRDQIQGLIAEREQQEIRRQQEAAKRARERELARQEREKRLIELASEETLVTPNRRIVAFLPFGAGQYQNGQAALGDFFLVTELGLGAIATTSGLILANLYARGLEQTPREAENSSFEAAHAVLTVSTWTLLGVTAIGILEANLNYQPFRTLGTRKRAVPSLNQPKAWTFLPAVTPLEGGAYLGAFGSF
;
A
#
# COMPACT_ATOMS: atom_id res chain seq x y z
N MET A 1 25.81 21.54 -47.07
CA MET A 1 24.87 21.94 -48.14
C MET A 1 24.40 20.67 -48.86
N ALA A 2 23.22 20.15 -48.52
CA ALA A 2 22.41 19.24 -49.36
C ALA A 2 21.11 18.84 -48.62
N VAL A 3 20.00 19.33 -49.17
CA VAL A 3 18.70 18.67 -49.40
C VAL A 3 17.93 18.03 -48.23
N ARG A 4 16.82 18.68 -47.83
CA ARG A 4 15.52 18.03 -47.55
C ARG A 4 14.36 18.99 -47.93
N PRO A 5 13.35 18.55 -48.73
CA PRO A 5 12.10 19.27 -48.99
C PRO A 5 11.06 18.96 -47.88
N SER A 6 10.25 19.90 -47.39
CA SER A 6 9.01 20.46 -47.97
C SER A 6 7.96 19.43 -48.37
N PHE A 7 6.93 19.23 -47.53
CA PHE A 7 5.54 18.99 -47.95
C PHE A 7 4.57 19.48 -46.87
N LEU A 8 3.81 20.51 -47.23
CA LEU A 8 2.52 20.90 -46.67
C LEU A 8 1.46 19.90 -47.17
N THR A 9 0.40 19.67 -46.39
CA THR A 9 -1.01 20.05 -46.67
C THR A 9 -2.03 19.12 -46.02
N THR A 10 -2.95 19.75 -45.28
CA THR A 10 -4.40 19.50 -45.18
C THR A 10 -4.91 18.14 -44.73
N PHE A 11 -5.74 18.11 -43.68
CA PHE A 11 -7.14 17.70 -43.78
C PHE A 11 -7.90 18.08 -42.50
N GLU A 12 -8.60 19.20 -42.58
CA GLU A 12 -9.87 19.43 -41.91
C GLU A 12 -10.89 18.37 -42.41
N GLN A 13 -11.66 17.78 -41.49
CA GLN A 13 -12.94 17.02 -41.63
C GLN A 13 -12.91 15.93 -40.53
N ALA A 14 -13.89 15.72 -39.65
CA ALA A 14 -15.25 16.20 -39.57
C ALA A 14 -15.78 16.12 -38.12
N LYS A 15 -16.71 17.04 -37.86
CA LYS A 15 -17.71 17.18 -36.79
C LYS A 15 -18.34 15.89 -36.20
N ALA A 16 -18.60 16.00 -34.90
CA ALA A 16 -19.89 15.86 -34.20
C ALA A 16 -20.68 14.53 -34.27
N CYS A 17 -20.88 13.96 -33.06
CA CYS A 17 -21.92 13.05 -32.54
C CYS A 17 -21.17 12.15 -31.54
N ALA A 18 -21.55 11.93 -30.29
CA ALA A 18 -22.86 11.95 -29.67
C ALA A 18 -22.71 12.23 -28.17
N SER A 19 -23.58 13.09 -27.68
CA SER A 19 -24.09 13.09 -26.32
C SER A 19 -24.93 11.83 -26.09
N ALA A 20 -24.65 11.05 -25.04
CA ALA A 20 -25.62 10.48 -24.11
C ALA A 20 -25.01 9.36 -23.26
N VAL A 21 -25.57 9.20 -22.06
CA VAL A 21 -25.49 8.02 -21.17
C VAL A 21 -24.24 7.94 -20.28
N LEU A 22 -24.35 8.44 -19.05
CA LEU A 22 -24.06 7.70 -17.81
C LEU A 22 -24.24 8.60 -16.57
N ALA A 23 -25.50 8.75 -16.15
CA ALA A 23 -25.84 9.22 -14.81
C ALA A 23 -26.97 8.34 -14.27
N TRP A 24 -26.61 7.16 -13.78
CA TRP A 24 -27.53 6.31 -13.02
C TRP A 24 -26.78 5.65 -11.87
N ARG A 25 -26.93 6.22 -10.67
CA ARG A 25 -26.58 5.55 -9.41
C ARG A 25 -27.81 5.64 -8.51
N SER A 26 -28.66 4.65 -8.68
CA SER A 26 -29.92 4.47 -7.96
C SER A 26 -29.68 4.12 -6.49
N LYS A 27 -30.27 4.91 -5.61
CA LYS A 27 -30.74 4.49 -4.29
C LYS A 27 -32.01 3.65 -4.48
N GLY A 28 -32.21 2.65 -3.64
CA GLY A 28 -33.48 1.90 -3.54
C GLY A 28 -33.22 0.42 -3.29
N ALA A 29 -33.27 0.00 -2.03
CA ALA A 29 -34.47 -0.54 -1.40
C ALA A 29 -34.70 -2.00 -1.83
N TRP A 30 -34.13 -2.90 -1.02
CA TRP A 30 -34.52 -4.31 -0.97
C TRP A 30 -35.93 -4.39 -0.38
N THR A 31 -36.91 -4.73 -1.21
CA THR A 31 -38.22 -5.21 -0.75
C THR A 31 -38.46 -6.60 -1.32
N PHE A 32 -38.65 -7.53 -0.38
CA PHE A 32 -39.24 -8.84 -0.54
C PHE A 32 -40.45 -8.82 -1.47
N PHE A 33 -40.50 -9.73 -2.44
CA PHE A 33 -41.75 -10.32 -2.89
C PHE A 33 -41.57 -11.83 -3.08
N LEU A 34 -42.15 -12.55 -2.13
CA LEU A 34 -42.50 -13.96 -2.20
C LEU A 34 -43.75 -14.03 -3.09
N SER A 35 -43.67 -14.67 -4.26
CA SER A 35 -44.88 -15.09 -4.98
C SER A 35 -44.75 -16.54 -5.39
N MET A 36 -45.62 -17.34 -4.80
CA MET A 36 -45.94 -18.71 -5.15
C MET A 36 -46.79 -18.74 -6.43
N ALA A 37 -46.73 -19.91 -7.08
CA ALA A 37 -47.71 -20.50 -7.98
C ALA A 37 -47.76 -19.99 -9.43
N LEU A 38 -47.43 -20.85 -10.40
CA LEU A 38 -48.42 -21.70 -11.07
C LEU A 38 -47.74 -22.62 -12.09
N SER A 39 -48.01 -23.90 -11.91
CA SER A 39 -47.84 -24.99 -12.85
C SER A 39 -48.72 -24.78 -14.09
N GLY A 40 -48.12 -24.93 -15.27
CA GLY A 40 -48.81 -25.03 -16.56
C GLY A 40 -48.03 -25.96 -17.50
N PRO A 41 -48.68 -26.90 -18.20
CA PRO A 41 -48.00 -27.98 -18.92
C PRO A 41 -47.64 -27.61 -20.37
N CYS A 42 -46.65 -28.34 -20.90
CA CYS A 42 -46.45 -28.73 -22.29
C CYS A 42 -46.77 -27.72 -23.40
N LEU A 43 -45.71 -27.19 -24.02
CA LEU A 43 -45.61 -27.17 -25.47
C LEU A 43 -44.22 -27.67 -25.85
N ALA A 44 -44.20 -28.86 -26.46
CA ALA A 44 -43.04 -29.36 -27.18
C ALA A 44 -42.82 -28.44 -28.38
N GLU A 45 -41.73 -27.68 -28.33
CA GLU A 45 -41.27 -26.88 -29.46
C GLU A 45 -40.63 -27.84 -30.45
N GLU A 46 -41.33 -28.14 -31.54
CA GLU A 46 -40.76 -28.85 -32.68
C GLU A 46 -39.52 -28.09 -33.15
N PRO A 47 -38.34 -28.73 -33.28
CA PRO A 47 -37.22 -28.09 -33.93
C PRO A 47 -37.63 -27.82 -35.38
N LYS A 48 -37.70 -26.53 -35.73
CA LYS A 48 -37.81 -26.06 -37.11
C LYS A 48 -36.72 -26.75 -37.93
N ARG A 49 -37.11 -27.78 -38.69
CA ARG A 49 -36.33 -28.30 -39.81
C ARG A 49 -36.14 -27.15 -40.78
N GLY A 50 -34.91 -26.64 -40.84
CA GLY A 50 -34.48 -25.68 -41.84
C GLY A 50 -34.78 -26.19 -43.23
N ALA A 51 -35.34 -25.30 -44.05
CA ALA A 51 -35.57 -25.49 -45.46
C ALA A 51 -34.25 -25.86 -46.18
N GLY A 52 -34.32 -26.86 -47.05
CA GLY A 52 -33.17 -27.43 -47.73
C GLY A 52 -32.55 -26.49 -48.76
N HIS A 53 -31.21 -26.49 -48.77
CA HIS A 53 -30.46 -26.43 -50.02
C HIS A 53 -30.56 -27.82 -50.67
N GLU A 54 -31.34 -27.94 -51.74
CA GLU A 54 -31.41 -29.15 -52.56
C GLU A 54 -30.03 -29.42 -53.17
N GLY A 55 -29.26 -30.33 -52.55
CA GLY A 55 -27.97 -30.80 -53.06
C GLY A 55 -26.93 -31.16 -52.00
N GLN A 56 -27.04 -30.66 -50.77
CA GLN A 56 -26.11 -30.99 -49.69
C GLN A 56 -26.59 -32.21 -48.91
N LEU A 57 -25.79 -33.29 -48.94
CA LEU A 57 -25.93 -34.43 -48.04
C LEU A 57 -25.78 -33.95 -46.59
N SER A 58 -26.38 -34.65 -45.62
CA SER A 58 -26.11 -34.34 -44.21
C SER A 58 -24.63 -34.56 -43.89
N ASP A 59 -24.06 -33.78 -42.97
CA ASP A 59 -22.64 -33.87 -42.56
C ASP A 59 -22.20 -35.33 -42.28
N ARG A 60 -23.08 -36.13 -41.70
CA ARG A 60 -22.85 -37.56 -41.45
C ARG A 60 -22.77 -38.39 -42.72
N ALA A 61 -23.72 -38.22 -43.64
CA ALA A 61 -23.74 -38.92 -44.92
C ALA A 61 -22.54 -38.51 -45.79
N GLU A 62 -22.11 -37.25 -45.70
CA GLU A 62 -20.93 -36.77 -46.39
C GLU A 62 -19.63 -37.33 -45.79
N LEU A 63 -19.52 -37.40 -44.47
CA LEU A 63 -18.40 -38.08 -43.82
C LEU A 63 -18.38 -39.58 -44.16
N ASP A 64 -19.51 -40.28 -44.14
CA ASP A 64 -19.58 -41.71 -44.49
C ASP A 64 -19.10 -41.97 -45.93
N ARG A 65 -19.47 -41.09 -46.88
CA ARG A 65 -18.96 -41.15 -48.27
C ARG A 65 -17.44 -41.04 -48.33
N ILE A 66 -16.84 -40.18 -47.50
CA ILE A 66 -15.38 -40.03 -47.43
C ILE A 66 -14.74 -41.25 -46.75
N ILE A 67 -15.40 -41.82 -45.75
CA ILE A 67 -14.95 -43.05 -45.08
C ILE A 67 -14.87 -44.22 -46.08
N ASP A 68 -15.78 -44.29 -47.06
CA ASP A 68 -15.68 -45.28 -48.14
C ASP A 68 -14.40 -45.12 -48.98
N ILE A 69 -13.95 -43.88 -49.21
CA ILE A 69 -12.67 -43.59 -49.90
C ILE A 69 -11.50 -44.11 -49.07
N TYR A 70 -11.53 -43.90 -47.75
CA TYR A 70 -10.54 -44.46 -46.84
C TYR A 70 -10.50 -45.99 -46.91
N HIS A 71 -11.65 -46.66 -46.87
CA HIS A 71 -11.72 -48.13 -46.98
C HIS A 71 -11.26 -48.66 -48.34
N SER A 72 -11.36 -47.84 -49.40
CA SER A 72 -10.82 -48.18 -50.73
C SER A 72 -9.28 -48.05 -50.83
N GLY A 73 -8.60 -47.57 -49.78
CA GLY A 73 -7.15 -47.37 -49.75
C GLY A 73 -6.66 -46.10 -50.45
N GLN A 74 -7.57 -45.21 -50.87
CA GLN A 74 -7.23 -43.95 -51.55
C GLN A 74 -6.95 -42.83 -50.53
N TYR A 75 -5.87 -42.96 -49.77
CA TYR A 75 -5.58 -42.07 -48.64
C TYR A 75 -5.32 -40.61 -49.03
N GLU A 76 -4.65 -40.36 -50.15
CA GLU A 76 -4.41 -39.00 -50.69
C GLU A 76 -5.72 -38.29 -51.06
N ALA A 77 -6.64 -39.02 -51.70
CA ALA A 77 -7.96 -38.50 -52.05
C ALA A 77 -8.81 -38.21 -50.81
N CYS A 78 -8.70 -39.06 -49.78
CA CYS A 78 -9.34 -38.85 -48.48
C CYS A 78 -8.86 -37.53 -47.84
N VAL A 79 -7.55 -37.29 -47.78
CA VAL A 79 -6.97 -36.05 -47.23
C VAL A 79 -7.50 -34.82 -47.99
N ALA A 80 -7.46 -34.86 -49.32
CA ALA A 80 -7.91 -33.76 -50.17
C ALA A 80 -9.41 -33.43 -50.01
N GLN A 81 -10.25 -34.43 -49.69
CA GLN A 81 -11.69 -34.19 -49.48
C GLN A 81 -12.03 -33.76 -48.05
N LEU A 82 -11.31 -34.24 -47.03
CA LEU A 82 -11.54 -33.87 -45.63
C LEU A 82 -11.01 -32.48 -45.28
N GLU A 83 -9.86 -32.09 -45.83
CA GLU A 83 -9.22 -30.82 -45.52
C GLU A 83 -10.15 -29.59 -45.64
N PRO A 84 -10.83 -29.34 -46.77
CA PRO A 84 -11.67 -28.15 -46.90
C PRO A 84 -12.86 -28.15 -45.93
N ARG A 85 -13.34 -29.33 -45.54
CA ARG A 85 -14.52 -29.52 -44.67
C ARG A 85 -14.19 -29.39 -43.18
N LEU A 86 -12.93 -29.65 -42.82
CA LEU A 86 -12.42 -29.52 -41.46
C LEU A 86 -11.78 -28.15 -41.18
N SER A 87 -11.42 -27.40 -42.23
CA SER A 87 -10.91 -26.03 -42.11
C SER A 87 -11.98 -25.05 -41.63
N GLU A 88 -11.62 -24.11 -40.74
CA GLU A 88 -12.59 -23.16 -40.16
C GLU A 88 -13.06 -22.06 -41.13
N GLU A 89 -12.36 -21.90 -42.26
CA GLU A 89 -12.49 -20.72 -43.14
C GLU A 89 -13.42 -20.92 -44.35
N ARG A 90 -14.01 -22.10 -44.56
CA ARG A 90 -14.82 -22.40 -45.76
C ARG A 90 -16.31 -22.55 -45.48
N GLU A 91 -17.13 -22.23 -46.49
CA GLU A 91 -18.61 -22.32 -46.44
C GLU A 91 -19.14 -23.75 -46.32
N GLU A 92 -18.38 -24.77 -46.76
CA GLU A 92 -18.76 -26.20 -46.72
C GLU A 92 -18.11 -26.93 -45.54
N ARG A 93 -18.18 -26.36 -44.34
CA ARG A 93 -17.61 -26.95 -43.12
C ARG A 93 -18.59 -27.91 -42.45
N PHE A 94 -18.09 -29.00 -41.88
CA PHE A 94 -18.89 -29.78 -40.93
C PHE A 94 -19.32 -28.93 -39.73
N THR A 95 -20.58 -29.06 -39.34
CA THR A 95 -21.22 -28.33 -38.24
C THR A 95 -21.36 -29.19 -36.98
N ASP A 96 -21.61 -30.49 -37.13
CA ASP A 96 -21.74 -31.42 -36.00
C ASP A 96 -20.37 -31.69 -35.36
N ILE A 97 -20.23 -31.41 -34.05
CA ILE A 97 -19.00 -31.59 -33.27
C ILE A 97 -18.50 -33.05 -33.37
N PHE A 98 -19.40 -34.03 -33.28
CA PHE A 98 -19.02 -35.43 -33.35
C PHE A 98 -18.52 -35.82 -34.75
N VAL A 99 -19.04 -35.17 -35.81
CA VAL A 99 -18.58 -35.39 -37.19
C VAL A 99 -17.22 -34.75 -37.41
N ILE A 100 -16.98 -33.56 -36.84
CA ILE A 100 -15.66 -32.91 -36.89
C ILE A 100 -14.61 -33.77 -36.19
N GLU A 101 -14.88 -34.22 -34.97
CA GLU A 101 -13.96 -35.06 -34.19
C GLU A 101 -13.65 -36.38 -34.91
N ARG A 102 -14.69 -37.07 -35.38
CA ARG A 102 -14.51 -38.31 -36.14
C ARG A 102 -13.78 -38.07 -37.45
N GLY A 103 -14.10 -36.98 -38.16
CA GLY A 103 -13.44 -36.55 -39.38
C GLY A 103 -11.95 -36.24 -39.17
N GLN A 104 -11.58 -35.62 -38.05
CA GLN A 104 -10.18 -35.37 -37.69
C GLN A 104 -9.40 -36.67 -37.45
N LEU A 105 -10.02 -37.69 -36.84
CA LEU A 105 -9.40 -39.02 -36.70
C LEU A 105 -9.17 -39.69 -38.06
N TYR A 106 -10.14 -39.63 -38.97
CA TYR A 106 -9.98 -40.15 -40.33
C TYR A 106 -8.94 -39.35 -41.13
N MET A 107 -8.90 -38.03 -40.99
CA MET A 107 -7.90 -37.17 -41.63
C MET A 107 -6.49 -37.52 -41.15
N ALA A 108 -6.29 -37.67 -39.84
CA ALA A 108 -5.02 -38.09 -39.27
C ALA A 108 -4.64 -39.51 -39.73
N SER A 109 -5.61 -40.42 -39.85
CA SER A 109 -5.40 -41.78 -40.36
C SER A 109 -4.99 -41.79 -41.83
N CYS A 110 -5.71 -41.05 -42.68
CA CYS A 110 -5.40 -40.93 -44.10
C CYS A 110 -4.02 -40.29 -44.33
N ALA A 111 -3.69 -39.21 -43.60
CA ALA A 111 -2.37 -38.58 -43.68
C ALA A 111 -1.24 -39.53 -43.23
N LEU A 112 -1.45 -40.29 -42.15
CA LEU A 112 -0.45 -41.23 -41.65
C LEU A 112 -0.19 -42.38 -42.64
N LEU A 113 -1.25 -42.94 -43.23
CA LEU A 113 -1.16 -44.02 -44.21
C LEU A 113 -0.65 -43.55 -45.59
N ALA A 114 -0.84 -42.27 -45.93
CA ALA A 114 -0.19 -41.63 -47.07
C ALA A 114 1.31 -41.37 -46.85
N GLY A 115 1.81 -41.51 -45.61
CA GLY A 115 3.22 -41.31 -45.25
C GLY A 115 3.55 -39.92 -44.69
N ASP A 116 2.56 -39.04 -44.55
CA ASP A 116 2.73 -37.71 -43.96
C ASP A 116 2.43 -37.72 -42.45
N GLN A 117 3.39 -38.26 -41.69
CA GLN A 117 3.29 -38.34 -40.23
C GLN A 117 3.22 -36.96 -39.55
N LYS A 118 3.87 -35.94 -40.14
CA LYS A 118 3.87 -34.59 -39.58
C LYS A 118 2.47 -34.01 -39.61
N ARG A 119 1.81 -34.11 -40.75
CA ARG A 119 0.44 -33.61 -40.93
C ARG A 119 -0.57 -34.38 -40.09
N ALA A 120 -0.42 -35.70 -39.98
CA ALA A 120 -1.25 -36.50 -39.07
C ALA A 120 -1.15 -36.01 -37.62
N ARG A 121 0.07 -35.72 -37.16
CA ARG A 121 0.32 -35.17 -35.82
C ARG A 121 -0.30 -33.79 -35.66
N GLU A 122 -0.15 -32.88 -36.62
CA GLU A 122 -0.70 -31.52 -36.57
C GLU A 122 -2.22 -31.52 -36.45
N VAL A 123 -2.91 -32.38 -37.20
CA VAL A 123 -4.38 -32.52 -37.11
C VAL A 123 -4.79 -32.99 -35.72
N LEU A 124 -4.10 -33.99 -35.16
CA LEU A 124 -4.38 -34.51 -33.81
C LEU A 124 -4.08 -33.50 -32.71
N VAL A 125 -2.98 -32.74 -32.84
CA VAL A 125 -2.66 -31.65 -31.90
C VAL A 125 -3.77 -30.62 -31.93
N THR A 126 -4.16 -30.16 -33.12
CA THR A 126 -5.24 -29.16 -33.27
C THR A 126 -6.57 -29.67 -32.72
N ALA A 127 -6.89 -30.96 -32.91
CA ALA A 127 -8.08 -31.60 -32.38
C ALA A 127 -8.08 -31.61 -30.84
N LEU A 128 -6.98 -32.06 -30.23
CA LEU A 128 -6.83 -32.18 -28.78
C LEU A 128 -6.65 -30.84 -28.08
N GLU A 129 -6.16 -29.80 -28.75
CA GLU A 129 -6.17 -28.43 -28.25
C GLU A 129 -7.60 -27.88 -28.15
N LYS A 130 -8.48 -28.21 -29.11
CA LYS A 130 -9.89 -27.81 -29.09
C LYS A 130 -10.72 -28.62 -28.11
N ASN A 131 -10.50 -29.94 -28.06
CA ASN A 131 -11.14 -30.83 -27.10
C ASN A 131 -10.13 -31.78 -26.44
N PRO A 132 -9.58 -31.43 -25.26
CA PRO A 132 -8.67 -32.30 -24.52
C PRO A 132 -9.30 -33.62 -24.03
N LEU A 133 -10.63 -33.71 -23.99
CA LEU A 133 -11.39 -34.87 -23.55
C LEU A 133 -11.87 -35.76 -24.71
N MET A 134 -11.39 -35.50 -25.93
CA MET A 134 -11.70 -36.30 -27.11
C MET A 134 -11.44 -37.79 -26.85
N ALA A 135 -12.41 -38.62 -27.22
CA ALA A 135 -12.32 -40.07 -27.03
C ALA A 135 -11.17 -40.64 -27.89
N PRO A 136 -10.41 -41.62 -27.37
CA PRO A 136 -9.39 -42.28 -28.16
C PRO A 136 -10.01 -43.05 -29.35
N PRO A 137 -9.30 -43.13 -30.49
CA PRO A 137 -9.77 -43.91 -31.63
C PRO A 137 -9.92 -45.39 -31.25
N ASP A 138 -11.02 -46.00 -31.69
CA ASP A 138 -11.28 -47.42 -31.48
C ASP A 138 -10.29 -48.30 -32.26
N SER A 139 -9.66 -49.25 -31.57
CA SER A 139 -8.66 -50.16 -32.14
C SER A 139 -9.22 -51.14 -33.17
N LEU A 140 -10.54 -51.35 -33.21
CA LEU A 140 -11.16 -52.18 -34.25
C LEU A 140 -11.37 -51.42 -35.56
N THR A 141 -11.56 -50.11 -35.47
CA THR A 141 -11.85 -49.24 -36.62
C THR A 141 -10.57 -48.62 -37.20
N PHE A 142 -9.61 -48.26 -36.35
CA PHE A 142 -8.40 -47.55 -36.73
C PHE A 142 -7.14 -48.42 -36.60
N PRO A 143 -6.16 -48.27 -37.51
CA PRO A 143 -4.90 -49.00 -37.44
C PRO A 143 -4.12 -48.68 -36.15
N PRO A 144 -3.37 -49.65 -35.57
CA PRO A 144 -2.58 -49.43 -34.37
C PRO A 144 -1.65 -48.19 -34.40
N PRO A 145 -0.96 -47.87 -35.52
CA PRO A 145 -0.11 -46.68 -35.59
C PRO A 145 -0.83 -45.35 -35.31
N VAL A 146 -2.11 -45.23 -35.69
CA VAL A 146 -2.91 -44.02 -35.44
C VAL A 146 -3.27 -43.91 -33.96
N VAL A 147 -3.68 -45.03 -33.36
CA VAL A 147 -4.01 -45.09 -31.93
C VAL A 147 -2.81 -44.71 -31.09
N THR A 148 -1.63 -45.26 -31.39
CA THR A 148 -0.38 -44.91 -30.69
C THR A 148 -0.05 -43.43 -30.85
N LEU A 149 -0.11 -42.88 -32.06
CA LEU A 149 0.16 -41.46 -32.30
C LEU A 149 -0.81 -40.55 -31.53
N PHE A 150 -2.09 -40.90 -31.48
CA PHE A 150 -3.09 -40.16 -30.70
C PHE A 150 -2.75 -40.15 -29.21
N LEU A 151 -2.42 -41.32 -28.65
CA LEU A 151 -2.08 -41.44 -27.23
C LEU A 151 -0.81 -40.65 -26.88
N GLU A 152 0.21 -40.68 -27.74
CA GLU A 152 1.44 -39.88 -27.58
C GLU A 152 1.14 -38.38 -27.56
N VAL A 153 0.36 -37.88 -28.53
CA VAL A 153 0.01 -36.46 -28.62
C VAL A 153 -0.81 -36.03 -27.41
N ARG A 154 -1.74 -36.88 -26.97
CA ARG A 154 -2.56 -36.60 -25.78
C ARG A 154 -1.70 -36.50 -24.51
N ASP A 155 -0.78 -37.43 -24.30
CA ASP A 155 0.15 -37.41 -23.17
C ASP A 155 1.02 -36.13 -23.18
N GLN A 156 1.54 -35.77 -24.35
CA GLN A 156 2.31 -34.53 -24.53
C GLN A 156 1.50 -33.28 -24.16
N ILE A 157 0.26 -33.16 -24.64
CA ILE A 157 -0.61 -32.00 -24.34
C ILE A 157 -0.98 -31.98 -22.85
N GLN A 158 -1.30 -33.12 -22.25
CA GLN A 158 -1.59 -33.22 -20.82
C GLN A 158 -0.39 -32.81 -19.97
N GLY A 159 0.83 -33.21 -20.35
CA GLY A 159 2.07 -32.76 -19.72
C GLY A 159 2.22 -31.24 -19.78
N LEU A 160 2.01 -30.63 -20.95
CA LEU A 160 2.09 -29.17 -21.12
C LEU A 160 1.03 -28.41 -20.29
N ILE A 161 -0.19 -28.93 -20.20
CA ILE A 161 -1.25 -28.33 -19.37
C ILE A 161 -0.85 -28.40 -17.89
N ALA A 162 -0.43 -29.58 -17.42
CA ALA A 162 -0.02 -29.77 -16.03
C ALA A 162 1.18 -28.88 -15.64
N GLU A 163 2.16 -28.71 -16.54
CA GLU A 163 3.28 -27.80 -16.31
C GLU A 163 2.84 -26.33 -16.18
N ARG A 164 1.92 -25.87 -17.04
CA ARG A 164 1.38 -24.50 -16.97
C ARG A 164 0.60 -24.28 -15.68
N GLU A 165 -0.26 -25.22 -15.30
CA GLU A 165 -1.01 -25.16 -14.03
C GLU A 165 -0.07 -25.11 -12.82
N GLN A 166 0.97 -25.96 -12.80
CA GLN A 166 1.97 -25.93 -11.74
C GLN A 166 2.71 -24.58 -11.67
N GLN A 167 3.06 -24.00 -12.83
CA GLN A 167 3.69 -22.68 -12.88
C GLN A 167 2.75 -21.58 -12.36
N GLU A 168 1.46 -21.62 -12.72
CA GLU A 168 0.46 -20.66 -12.24
C GLU A 168 0.26 -20.78 -10.72
N ILE A 169 0.13 -21.99 -10.20
CA ILE A 169 0.02 -22.25 -8.76
C ILE A 169 1.25 -21.69 -8.03
N ARG A 170 2.46 -21.94 -8.54
CA ARG A 170 3.70 -21.39 -7.95
C ARG A 170 3.71 -19.86 -7.96
N ARG A 171 3.34 -19.24 -9.09
CA ARG A 171 3.26 -17.77 -9.19
C ARG A 171 2.24 -17.18 -8.21
N GLN A 172 1.08 -17.81 -8.06
CA GLN A 172 0.06 -17.38 -7.10
C GLN A 172 0.54 -17.51 -5.65
N GLN A 173 1.21 -18.62 -5.31
CA GLN A 173 1.79 -18.84 -3.97
C GLN A 173 2.89 -17.81 -3.65
N GLU A 174 3.78 -17.52 -4.60
CA GLU A 174 4.81 -16.48 -4.44
C GLU A 174 4.20 -15.09 -4.30
N ALA A 175 3.19 -14.74 -5.10
CA ALA A 175 2.48 -13.48 -4.99
C ALA A 175 1.79 -13.34 -3.62
N ALA A 176 1.15 -14.39 -3.13
CA ALA A 176 0.51 -14.42 -1.81
C ALA A 176 1.54 -14.28 -0.68
N LYS A 177 2.71 -14.95 -0.77
CA LYS A 177 3.80 -14.77 0.21
C LYS A 177 4.31 -13.34 0.23
N ARG A 178 4.59 -12.76 -0.94
CA ARG A 178 5.04 -11.35 -1.07
C ARG A 178 4.00 -10.37 -0.56
N ALA A 179 2.70 -10.63 -0.77
CA ALA A 179 1.64 -9.79 -0.23
C ALA A 179 1.64 -9.81 1.31
N ARG A 180 1.73 -10.99 1.93
CA ARG A 180 1.82 -11.16 3.39
C ARG A 180 3.05 -10.48 3.98
N GLU A 181 4.21 -10.64 3.36
CA GLU A 181 5.45 -9.98 3.80
C GLU A 181 5.32 -8.44 3.74
N ARG A 182 4.69 -7.90 2.68
CA ARG A 182 4.43 -6.47 2.57
C ARG A 182 3.46 -5.98 3.63
N GLU A 183 2.43 -6.74 3.97
CA GLU A 183 1.49 -6.41 5.04
C GLU A 183 2.18 -6.39 6.41
N LEU A 184 2.99 -7.41 6.71
CA LEU A 184 3.77 -7.46 7.94
C LEU A 184 4.74 -6.28 8.04
N ALA A 185 5.47 -5.97 6.96
CA ALA A 185 6.37 -4.82 6.91
C ALA A 185 5.63 -3.48 7.08
N ARG A 186 4.41 -3.36 6.57
CA ARG A 186 3.56 -2.17 6.81
C ARG A 186 3.17 -2.06 8.27
N GLN A 187 2.69 -3.15 8.88
CA GLN A 187 2.32 -3.16 10.30
C GLN A 187 3.51 -2.83 11.20
N GLU A 188 4.71 -3.33 10.91
CA GLU A 188 5.92 -2.99 11.66
C GLU A 188 6.30 -1.51 11.53
N ARG A 189 6.20 -0.95 10.32
CA ARG A 189 6.43 0.48 10.09
C ARG A 189 5.42 1.32 10.86
N GLU A 190 4.13 0.97 10.80
CA GLU A 190 3.08 1.65 11.54
C GLU A 190 3.33 1.59 13.05
N LYS A 191 3.71 0.43 13.60
CA LYS A 191 4.08 0.30 15.01
C LYS A 191 5.25 1.21 15.40
N ARG A 192 6.32 1.26 14.58
CA ARG A 192 7.46 2.16 14.82
C ARG A 192 7.06 3.63 14.75
N LEU A 193 6.20 4.00 13.80
CA LEU A 193 5.68 5.36 13.71
C LEU A 193 4.84 5.74 14.93
N ILE A 194 4.00 4.82 15.43
CA ILE A 194 3.23 5.03 16.66
C ILE A 194 4.15 5.18 17.87
N GLU A 195 5.19 4.34 17.97
CA GLU A 195 6.18 4.43 19.04
C GLU A 195 6.88 5.80 19.04
N LEU A 196 7.41 6.23 17.89
CA LEU A 196 8.04 7.54 17.73
C LEU A 196 7.07 8.70 17.98
N ALA A 197 5.81 8.59 17.54
CA ALA A 197 4.79 9.62 17.76
C ALA A 197 4.27 9.66 19.21
N SER A 198 4.46 8.56 19.97
CA SER A 198 4.07 8.48 21.38
C SER A 198 5.06 9.14 22.32
N GLU A 199 6.25 9.49 21.83
CA GLU A 199 7.29 10.17 22.60
C GLU A 199 7.24 11.67 22.34
N GLU A 200 7.01 12.45 23.41
CA GLU A 200 7.11 13.90 23.36
C GLU A 200 8.29 14.35 24.23
N THR A 201 9.20 15.12 23.64
CA THR A 201 10.31 15.74 24.38
C THR A 201 9.79 16.96 25.13
N LEU A 202 9.78 16.89 26.46
CA LEU A 202 9.38 18.03 27.29
C LEU A 202 10.53 19.03 27.33
N VAL A 203 10.33 20.15 26.64
CA VAL A 203 11.25 21.28 26.63
C VAL A 203 10.70 22.36 27.56
N THR A 204 11.47 22.73 28.58
CA THR A 204 11.15 23.89 29.41
C THR A 204 11.98 25.09 28.94
N PRO A 205 11.34 26.24 28.65
CA PRO A 205 12.07 27.45 28.28
C PRO A 205 12.75 28.03 29.52
N ASN A 206 14.06 28.26 29.39
CA ASN A 206 14.82 29.01 30.36
C ASN A 206 14.58 30.51 30.19
N ARG A 207 14.73 31.28 31.27
CA ARG A 207 14.56 32.73 31.29
C ARG A 207 15.91 33.40 31.49
N ARG A 208 16.35 34.18 30.50
CA ARG A 208 17.64 34.89 30.51
C ARG A 208 17.86 35.80 31.73
N ILE A 209 16.79 36.31 32.35
CA ILE A 209 16.91 37.16 33.54
C ILE A 209 17.54 36.42 34.73
N VAL A 210 17.40 35.10 34.80
CA VAL A 210 17.98 34.27 35.86
C VAL A 210 19.51 34.21 35.76
N ALA A 211 20.07 34.39 34.55
CA ALA A 211 21.53 34.44 34.35
C ALA A 211 22.20 35.70 34.94
N PHE A 212 21.42 36.71 35.32
CA PHE A 212 21.91 37.89 36.03
C PHE A 212 21.84 37.76 37.55
N LEU A 213 21.26 36.68 38.07
CA LEU A 213 21.18 36.47 39.50
C LEU A 213 22.52 35.92 40.03
N PRO A 214 22.98 36.42 41.20
CA PRO A 214 24.16 35.89 41.88
C PRO A 214 23.91 34.46 42.39
N PHE A 215 24.91 33.89 43.07
CA PHE A 215 24.90 32.60 43.73
C PHE A 215 24.76 31.39 42.80
N GLY A 216 25.29 31.49 41.58
CA GLY A 216 25.30 30.35 40.66
C GLY A 216 23.95 30.04 39.99
N ALA A 217 22.93 30.90 40.15
CA ALA A 217 21.57 30.65 39.68
C ALA A 217 21.48 30.45 38.15
N GLY A 218 22.29 31.20 37.39
CA GLY A 218 22.38 31.04 35.93
C GLY A 218 22.99 29.70 35.51
N GLN A 219 24.00 29.23 36.24
CA GLN A 219 24.69 27.96 35.98
C GLN A 219 23.75 26.76 36.21
N TYR A 220 22.94 26.79 37.26
CA TYR A 220 21.92 25.75 37.48
C TYR A 220 20.85 25.74 36.38
N GLN A 221 20.45 26.91 35.89
CA GLN A 221 19.52 27.02 34.76
C GLN A 221 20.13 26.42 33.48
N ASN A 222 21.42 26.62 33.26
CA ASN A 222 22.18 26.07 32.13
C ASN A 222 22.56 24.59 32.30
N GLY A 223 22.18 23.94 33.40
CA GLY A 223 22.47 22.52 33.66
C GLY A 223 23.89 22.23 34.17
N GLN A 224 24.64 23.26 34.55
CA GLN A 224 26.03 23.15 35.02
C GLN A 224 26.08 23.16 36.54
N ALA A 225 25.61 22.08 37.17
CA ALA A 225 25.47 22.01 38.63
C ALA A 225 26.79 22.26 39.38
N ALA A 226 27.90 21.69 38.90
CA ALA A 226 29.20 21.85 39.55
C ALA A 226 29.70 23.30 39.59
N LEU A 227 29.47 24.07 38.52
CA LEU A 227 29.83 25.50 38.49
C LEU A 227 28.85 26.32 39.34
N GLY A 228 27.57 25.95 39.35
CA GLY A 228 26.57 26.53 40.25
C GLY A 228 26.98 26.38 41.72
N ASP A 229 27.36 25.17 42.13
CA ASP A 229 27.82 24.88 43.50
C ASP A 229 29.07 25.69 43.86
N PHE A 230 30.02 25.80 42.93
CA PHE A 230 31.25 26.57 43.14
C PHE A 230 30.97 28.05 43.40
N PHE A 231 30.16 28.70 42.54
CA PHE A 231 29.81 30.12 42.73
C PHE A 231 28.95 30.32 43.98
N LEU A 232 27.99 29.43 44.25
CA LEU A 232 27.16 29.47 45.44
C LEU A 232 28.00 29.45 46.72
N VAL A 233 28.90 28.47 46.85
CA VAL A 233 29.76 28.31 48.04
C VAL A 233 30.74 29.48 48.18
N THR A 234 31.37 29.89 47.08
CA THR A 234 32.37 30.98 47.11
C THR A 234 31.74 32.32 47.47
N GLU A 235 30.61 32.68 46.85
CA GLU A 235 29.93 33.95 47.12
C GLU A 235 29.29 33.97 48.51
N LEU A 236 28.74 32.85 48.98
CA LEU A 236 28.22 32.74 50.34
C LEU A 236 29.35 32.90 51.37
N GLY A 237 30.50 32.25 51.15
CA GLY A 237 31.66 32.37 52.02
C GLY A 237 32.21 33.80 52.08
N LEU A 238 32.41 34.44 50.92
CA LEU A 238 32.88 35.83 50.84
C LEU A 238 31.87 36.81 51.43
N GLY A 239 30.57 36.60 51.19
CA GLY A 239 29.49 37.40 51.77
C GLY A 239 29.43 37.29 53.29
N ALA A 240 29.62 36.10 53.85
CA ALA A 240 29.68 35.88 55.30
C ALA A 240 30.91 36.58 55.92
N ILE A 241 32.08 36.49 55.27
CA ILE A 241 33.30 37.20 55.70
C ILE A 241 33.07 38.71 55.67
N ALA A 242 32.59 39.26 54.56
CA ALA A 242 32.33 40.69 54.43
C ALA A 242 31.32 41.19 55.47
N THR A 243 30.22 40.46 55.68
CA THR A 243 29.21 40.81 56.69
C THR A 243 29.81 40.80 58.10
N THR A 244 30.59 39.77 58.44
CA THR A 244 31.23 39.65 59.76
C THR A 244 32.25 40.76 59.99
N SER A 245 33.11 41.05 59.00
CA SER A 245 34.08 42.14 59.06
C SER A 245 33.40 43.51 59.18
N GLY A 246 32.28 43.72 58.49
CA GLY A 246 31.48 44.94 58.61
C GLY A 246 30.88 45.12 60.01
N LEU A 247 30.36 44.05 60.61
CA LEU A 247 29.85 44.09 61.99
C LEU A 247 30.96 44.38 63.01
N ILE A 248 32.13 43.77 62.84
CA ILE A 248 33.31 44.05 63.69
C ILE A 248 33.71 45.52 63.55
N LEU A 249 33.82 46.03 62.32
CA LEU A 249 34.19 47.42 62.05
C LEU A 249 33.18 48.40 62.64
N ALA A 250 31.87 48.13 62.52
CA ALA A 250 30.81 48.95 63.11
C ALA A 250 30.88 48.98 64.65
N ASN A 251 31.14 47.83 65.28
CA ASN A 251 31.32 47.75 66.74
C ASN A 251 32.58 48.48 67.22
N LEU A 252 33.70 48.39 66.49
CA LEU A 252 34.92 49.15 66.79
C LEU A 252 34.70 50.65 66.61
N TYR A 253 34.01 51.07 65.55
CA TYR A 253 33.67 52.48 65.32
C TYR A 253 32.81 53.06 66.45
N ALA A 254 31.83 52.29 66.94
CA ALA A 254 30.98 52.69 68.07
C ALA A 254 31.78 52.89 69.37
N ARG A 255 32.82 52.08 69.62
CA ARG A 255 33.69 52.19 70.80
C ARG A 255 34.68 53.35 70.71
N GLY A 256 35.21 53.61 69.51
CA GLY A 256 36.16 54.70 69.26
C GLY A 256 35.58 56.11 69.43
N LEU A 257 34.26 56.28 69.38
CA LEU A 257 33.58 57.55 69.68
C LEU A 257 33.54 57.87 71.19
N GLU A 258 33.81 56.90 72.07
CA GLU A 258 33.72 57.04 73.54
C GLU A 258 35.08 57.17 74.26
N GLN A 259 36.21 56.83 73.63
CA GLN A 259 37.52 56.72 74.32
C GLN A 259 38.71 57.23 73.48
N THR A 260 39.80 57.66 74.14
CA THR A 260 41.08 57.97 73.48
C THR A 260 41.70 56.70 72.88
N PRO A 261 42.02 56.66 71.57
CA PRO A 261 42.37 55.42 70.88
C PRO A 261 43.66 54.78 71.43
N ARG A 262 43.59 53.49 71.76
CA ARG A 262 44.76 52.64 72.11
C ARG A 262 45.38 52.08 70.82
N GLU A 263 46.70 51.99 70.74
CA GLU A 263 47.43 51.47 69.55
C GLU A 263 46.94 50.09 69.07
N ALA A 264 46.53 49.21 69.99
CA ALA A 264 45.99 47.87 69.66
C ALA A 264 44.60 47.89 68.98
N GLU A 265 43.83 48.97 69.16
CA GLU A 265 42.51 49.14 68.54
C GLU A 265 42.63 49.65 67.10
N ASN A 266 43.62 50.51 66.84
CA ASN A 266 43.92 51.01 65.49
C ASN A 266 44.35 49.89 64.55
N SER A 267 45.20 48.94 64.99
CA SER A 267 45.63 47.81 64.16
C SER A 267 44.50 46.84 63.84
N SER A 268 43.57 46.63 64.79
CA SER A 268 42.37 45.81 64.58
C SER A 268 41.38 46.46 63.62
N PHE A 269 41.26 47.79 63.67
CA PHE A 269 40.45 48.57 62.75
C PHE A 269 40.99 48.51 61.32
N GLU A 270 42.29 48.74 61.12
CA GLU A 270 42.93 48.63 59.81
C GLU A 270 42.80 47.22 59.21
N ALA A 271 42.99 46.19 60.03
CA ALA A 271 42.80 44.81 59.61
C ALA A 271 41.35 44.49 59.21
N ALA A 272 40.36 44.91 60.02
CA ALA A 272 38.95 44.70 59.71
C ALA A 272 38.53 45.45 58.43
N HIS A 273 39.00 46.68 58.25
CA HIS A 273 38.75 47.48 57.06
C HIS A 273 39.39 46.88 55.81
N ALA A 274 40.65 46.41 55.91
CA ALA A 274 41.33 45.74 54.81
C ALA A 274 40.62 44.44 54.39
N VAL A 275 40.24 43.60 55.37
CA VAL A 275 39.50 42.35 55.09
C VAL A 275 38.12 42.65 54.50
N LEU A 276 37.39 43.64 55.01
CA LEU A 276 36.11 44.04 54.44
C LEU A 276 36.25 44.53 52.99
N THR A 277 37.26 45.37 52.72
CA THR A 277 37.51 45.91 51.39
C THR A 277 37.87 44.81 50.41
N VAL A 278 38.84 43.95 50.76
CA VAL A 278 39.28 42.85 49.91
C VAL A 278 38.15 41.84 49.68
N SER A 279 37.42 41.43 50.72
CA SER A 279 36.32 40.47 50.59
C SER A 279 35.17 41.02 49.76
N THR A 280 34.82 42.30 49.91
CA THR A 280 33.75 42.96 49.12
C THR A 280 34.12 43.05 47.65
N TRP A 281 35.33 43.52 47.31
CA TRP A 281 35.77 43.59 45.92
C TRP A 281 35.93 42.21 45.28
N THR A 282 36.41 41.23 46.04
CA THR A 282 36.52 39.84 45.58
C THR A 282 35.13 39.25 45.32
N LEU A 283 34.16 39.48 46.23
CA LEU A 283 32.78 39.04 46.05
C LEU A 283 32.17 39.64 44.78
N LEU A 284 32.28 40.95 44.59
CA LEU A 284 31.77 41.62 43.38
C LEU A 284 32.44 41.09 42.11
N GLY A 285 33.75 40.84 42.15
CA GLY A 285 34.49 40.26 41.03
C GLY A 285 34.02 38.84 40.68
N VAL A 286 33.89 37.97 41.68
CA VAL A 286 33.41 36.59 41.51
C VAL A 286 31.97 36.58 40.97
N THR A 287 31.09 37.41 41.51
CA THR A 287 29.71 37.55 41.04
C THR A 287 29.64 38.06 39.59
N ALA A 288 30.44 39.06 39.23
CA ALA A 288 30.47 39.56 37.86
C ALA A 288 30.97 38.49 36.87
N ILE A 289 32.00 37.73 37.24
CA ILE A 289 32.51 36.60 36.44
C ILE A 289 31.43 35.52 36.30
N GLY A 290 30.74 35.17 37.40
CA GLY A 290 29.64 34.21 37.39
C GLY A 290 28.49 34.63 36.47
N ILE A 291 28.09 35.91 36.50
CA ILE A 291 27.03 36.44 35.62
C ILE A 291 27.45 36.37 34.14
N LEU A 292 28.70 36.73 33.83
CA LEU A 292 29.23 36.67 32.46
C LEU A 292 29.26 35.23 31.95
N GLU A 293 29.78 34.31 32.75
CA GLU A 293 29.87 32.89 32.41
C GLU A 293 28.47 32.28 32.18
N ALA A 294 27.50 32.58 33.05
CA ALA A 294 26.11 32.15 32.88
C ALA A 294 25.46 32.70 31.60
N ASN A 295 25.77 33.93 31.20
CA ASN A 295 25.23 34.53 29.98
C ASN A 295 25.90 33.97 28.72
N LEU A 296 27.21 33.69 28.76
CA LEU A 296 27.94 33.11 27.64
C LEU A 296 27.48 31.67 27.37
N ASN A 297 27.24 30.90 28.42
CA ASN A 297 26.80 29.51 28.33
C ASN A 297 25.27 29.35 28.37
N TYR A 298 24.52 30.41 28.09
CA TYR A 298 23.06 30.39 28.19
C TYR A 298 22.43 29.39 27.23
N GLN A 299 21.70 28.42 27.79
CA GLN A 299 20.91 27.46 27.02
C GLN A 299 19.43 27.86 27.08
N PRO A 300 18.78 28.18 25.95
CA PRO A 300 17.38 28.63 25.94
C PRO A 300 16.39 27.53 26.33
N PHE A 301 16.78 26.27 26.16
CA PHE A 301 15.90 25.12 26.29
C PHE A 301 16.61 24.02 27.08
N ARG A 302 15.92 23.47 28.09
CA ARG A 302 16.37 22.26 28.78
C ARG A 302 15.39 21.12 28.50
N THR A 303 15.92 20.00 28.04
CA THR A 303 15.17 18.76 27.89
C THR A 303 15.05 18.09 29.26
N LEU A 304 13.83 17.97 29.77
CA LEU A 304 13.57 17.33 31.07
C LEU A 304 13.33 15.81 30.95
N GLY A 305 13.33 15.29 29.73
CA GLY A 305 13.11 13.89 29.40
C GLY A 305 12.01 13.70 28.37
N THR A 306 11.73 12.44 28.04
CA THR A 306 10.61 12.04 27.18
C THR A 306 9.40 11.69 28.05
N ARG A 307 8.24 12.23 27.70
CA ARG A 307 6.95 11.85 28.30
C ARG A 307 6.13 11.12 27.25
N LYS A 308 5.45 10.04 27.66
CA LYS A 308 4.46 9.38 26.81
C LYS A 308 3.27 10.31 26.58
N ARG A 309 3.06 10.71 25.34
CA ARG A 309 1.88 11.46 24.89
C ARG A 309 0.78 10.48 24.50
N ALA A 310 -0.46 10.79 24.86
CA ALA A 310 -1.61 10.08 24.34
C ALA A 310 -1.72 10.39 22.84
N VAL A 311 -1.47 9.38 22.00
CA VAL A 311 -1.68 9.48 20.55
C VAL A 311 -3.19 9.60 20.32
N PRO A 312 -3.69 10.64 19.63
CA PRO A 312 -5.10 10.73 19.31
C PRO A 312 -5.49 9.51 18.47
N SER A 313 -6.40 8.69 18.97
CA SER A 313 -6.89 7.55 18.21
C SER A 313 -7.66 8.06 17.00
N LEU A 314 -7.13 7.82 15.80
CA LEU A 314 -7.82 8.10 14.52
C LEU A 314 -9.14 7.32 14.37
N ASN A 315 -9.41 6.38 15.26
CA ASN A 315 -10.61 5.54 15.32
C ASN A 315 -11.56 5.92 16.47
N GLN A 316 -11.63 7.19 16.89
CA GLN A 316 -12.84 7.60 17.61
C GLN A 316 -13.97 7.70 16.57
N PRO A 317 -14.99 6.82 16.63
CA PRO A 317 -16.15 7.01 15.77
C PRO A 317 -16.69 8.40 16.07
N LYS A 318 -16.73 9.25 15.04
CA LYS A 318 -17.30 10.59 15.10
C LYS A 318 -18.70 10.44 15.71
N ALA A 319 -18.86 10.86 16.96
CA ALA A 319 -20.10 10.66 17.69
C ALA A 319 -21.23 11.32 16.89
N TRP A 320 -22.18 10.51 16.41
CA TRP A 320 -23.31 11.00 15.65
C TRP A 320 -24.10 11.97 16.52
N THR A 321 -23.99 13.26 16.23
CA THR A 321 -24.69 14.29 16.98
C THR A 321 -25.96 14.61 16.23
N PHE A 322 -27.10 14.13 16.74
CA PHE A 322 -28.42 14.47 16.23
C PHE A 322 -29.00 15.58 17.10
N LEU A 323 -29.29 16.73 16.48
CA LEU A 323 -30.06 17.79 17.11
C LEU A 323 -31.49 17.72 16.56
N PRO A 324 -32.50 17.36 17.37
CA PRO A 324 -33.88 17.48 16.97
C PRO A 324 -34.23 18.96 16.82
N ALA A 325 -34.83 19.31 15.69
CA ALA A 325 -35.30 20.66 15.40
C ALA A 325 -36.80 20.59 15.13
N VAL A 326 -37.54 21.44 15.85
CA VAL A 326 -38.97 21.65 15.62
C VAL A 326 -39.11 23.02 14.99
N THR A 327 -39.65 23.08 13.78
CA THR A 327 -39.96 24.35 13.12
C THR A 327 -41.47 24.51 13.01
N PRO A 328 -42.08 25.53 13.65
CA PRO A 328 -43.49 25.80 13.50
C PRO A 328 -43.78 26.46 12.14
N LEU A 329 -44.85 26.02 11.47
CA LEU A 329 -45.41 26.65 10.29
C LEU A 329 -46.91 26.92 10.54
N GLU A 330 -47.50 27.89 9.84
CA GLU A 330 -48.95 28.10 9.93
C GLU A 330 -49.69 26.84 9.45
N GLY A 331 -50.36 26.17 10.38
CA GLY A 331 -51.09 24.91 10.15
C GLY A 331 -50.43 23.65 10.71
N GLY A 332 -49.24 23.72 11.32
CA GLY A 332 -48.62 22.55 11.97
C GLY A 332 -47.15 22.74 12.39
N ALA A 333 -46.53 21.68 12.93
CA ALA A 333 -45.09 21.67 13.24
C ALA A 333 -44.40 20.50 12.54
N TYR A 334 -43.25 20.76 11.93
CA TYR A 334 -42.38 19.72 11.39
C TYR A 334 -41.30 19.36 12.41
N LEU A 335 -41.12 18.06 12.64
CA LEU A 335 -40.03 17.47 13.40
C LEU A 335 -38.94 17.00 12.43
N GLY A 336 -37.77 17.64 12.48
CA GLY A 336 -36.59 17.24 11.74
C GLY A 336 -35.43 16.92 12.67
N ALA A 337 -34.45 16.15 12.19
CA ALA A 337 -33.18 15.99 12.88
C ALA A 337 -32.06 16.46 11.95
N PHE A 338 -31.19 17.34 12.46
CA PHE A 338 -29.99 17.78 11.75
C PHE A 338 -28.76 17.20 12.47
N GLY A 339 -27.79 16.71 11.70
CA GLY A 339 -26.57 16.13 12.26
C GLY A 339 -25.50 15.97 11.19
N SER A 340 -24.24 15.87 11.61
CA SER A 340 -23.11 15.56 10.73
C SER A 340 -22.75 14.08 10.85
N PHE A 341 -22.68 13.39 9.72
CA PHE A 341 -22.20 12.01 9.62
C PHE A 341 -20.68 11.95 9.42
#